data_AF-A0A3S3UVU5-F1
#
_entry.id   AF-A0A3S3UVU5-F1
#
_cell.length_a   1.000
_cell.length_b   1.000
_cell.length_c   1.000
_cell.angle_alpha   90.00
_cell.angle_beta   90.00
_cell.angle_gamma   90.00
#
_symmetry.space_group_name_H-M   'P 1'
#
loop_
_entity.id
_entity.type
_entity.pdbx_description
1 polymer ?
#
loop_
_entity_poly.entity_id
_entity_poly.type
_entity_poly.pdbx_seq_one_letter_code
_entity_poly.pdbx_strand_id
1 'polypeptide(L)'
;MKATASALGTGQKVPSGNELALRGVARKRILAARSIKAGQVLTLRDIVLKRSSEGRPAGDIFDVIGRAAAGDMDIDDAISTEI
;
A
#
# COMPACT_ATOMS: atom_id res chain seq x y z
N MET A 1 42.39 -6.25 -2.52
CA MET A 1 41.62 -7.09 -1.56
C MET A 1 41.01 -6.18 -0.50
N LYS A 2 39.68 -5.97 -0.49
CA LYS A 2 38.83 -5.54 0.66
C LYS A 2 37.49 -5.02 0.11
N ALA A 3 36.57 -5.93 -0.18
CA ALA A 3 35.16 -5.60 -0.43
C ALA A 3 34.25 -6.76 -0.01
N THR A 4 34.75 -8.00 -0.12
CA THR A 4 34.02 -9.23 0.19
C THR A 4 33.65 -9.37 1.67
N ALA A 5 34.53 -9.01 2.61
CA ALA A 5 34.27 -9.19 4.03
C ALA A 5 33.15 -8.27 4.56
N SER A 6 33.00 -7.06 4.00
CA SER A 6 31.97 -6.10 4.43
C SER A 6 30.57 -6.43 3.91
N ALA A 7 30.45 -7.33 2.93
CA ALA A 7 29.18 -7.75 2.33
C ALA A 7 28.53 -8.97 3.00
N LEU A 8 29.19 -9.57 4.01
CA LEU A 8 28.68 -10.77 4.70
C LEU A 8 27.43 -10.50 5.57
N GLY A 9 27.14 -9.22 5.89
CA GLY A 9 25.98 -8.84 6.69
C GLY A 9 26.04 -9.37 8.12
N THR A 10 24.90 -9.37 8.81
CA THR A 10 24.79 -9.74 10.23
C THR A 10 24.17 -11.12 10.48
N GLY A 11 23.76 -11.83 9.41
CA GLY A 11 23.01 -13.08 9.51
C GLY A 11 21.58 -12.95 10.06
N GLN A 12 21.15 -11.73 10.42
CA GLN A 12 19.80 -11.45 10.90
C GLN A 12 18.90 -11.03 9.73
N LYS A 13 17.71 -11.64 9.64
CA LYS A 13 16.69 -11.27 8.64
C LYS A 13 15.96 -9.99 9.07
N VAL A 14 16.69 -8.88 9.08
CA VAL A 14 16.18 -7.55 9.41
C VAL A 14 16.46 -6.59 8.25
N PRO A 15 15.51 -5.71 7.90
CA PRO A 15 15.76 -4.70 6.89
C PRO A 15 16.76 -3.67 7.42
N SER A 16 17.68 -3.26 6.55
CA SER A 16 18.57 -2.14 6.77
C SER A 16 17.79 -0.82 6.84
N GLY A 17 18.40 0.22 7.40
CA GLY A 17 17.79 1.56 7.48
C GLY A 17 17.34 2.10 6.12
N ASN A 18 18.13 1.84 5.06
CA ASN A 18 17.78 2.26 3.70
C ASN A 18 16.58 1.47 3.14
N GLU A 19 16.48 0.16 3.44
CA GLU A 19 15.32 -0.65 3.05
C GLU A 19 14.04 -0.24 3.78
N LEU A 20 14.17 0.17 5.05
CA LEU A 20 13.06 0.76 5.82
C LEU A 20 12.57 2.07 5.19
N ALA A 21 13.47 2.91 4.69
CA ALA A 21 13.08 4.14 3.98
C ALA A 21 12.33 3.84 2.67
N LEU A 22 12.80 2.85 1.89
CA LEU A 22 12.12 2.44 0.64
C LEU A 22 10.72 1.84 0.86
N ARG A 23 10.41 1.40 2.08
CA ARG A 23 9.11 0.83 2.47
C ARG A 23 7.93 1.72 2.05
N GLY A 24 8.06 3.03 2.23
CA GLY A 24 6.98 3.98 1.97
C GLY A 24 6.57 4.03 0.49
N VAL A 25 7.55 3.93 -0.41
CA VAL A 25 7.36 4.12 -1.86
C VAL A 25 7.19 2.79 -2.60
N ALA A 26 7.84 1.72 -2.13
CA ALA A 26 7.88 0.45 -2.84
C ALA A 26 6.66 -0.45 -2.59
N ARG A 27 5.91 -0.21 -1.50
CA ARG A 27 4.80 -1.08 -1.10
C ARG A 27 3.55 -0.84 -1.93
N LYS A 28 2.81 -1.93 -2.13
CA LYS A 28 1.48 -1.86 -2.74
C LYS A 28 0.48 -1.22 -1.78
N ARG A 29 -0.38 -0.38 -2.34
CA ARG A 29 -1.46 0.29 -1.65
C ARG A 29 -2.78 0.08 -2.37
N ILE A 30 -3.84 0.25 -1.60
CA ILE A 30 -5.23 0.11 -2.03
C ILE A 30 -5.64 1.42 -2.70
N LEU A 31 -5.91 1.36 -4.01
CA LEU A 31 -6.41 2.46 -4.82
C LEU A 31 -7.76 2.10 -5.44
N ALA A 32 -8.48 3.10 -5.92
CA ALA A 32 -9.71 2.91 -6.67
C ALA A 32 -9.42 2.33 -8.07
N ALA A 33 -10.04 1.20 -8.41
CA ALA A 33 -9.91 0.58 -9.73
C ALA A 33 -10.78 1.27 -10.81
N ARG A 34 -11.73 2.09 -10.39
CA ARG A 34 -12.74 2.80 -11.18
C ARG A 34 -13.25 3.99 -10.37
N SER A 35 -14.03 4.87 -10.98
CA SER A 35 -14.73 5.90 -10.20
C SER A 35 -15.71 5.27 -9.22
N ILE A 36 -15.69 5.75 -7.98
CA ILE A 36 -16.50 5.30 -6.84
C ILE A 36 -17.26 6.52 -6.31
N LYS A 37 -18.53 6.34 -5.95
CA LYS A 37 -19.34 7.40 -5.37
C LYS A 37 -19.31 7.37 -3.84
N ALA A 38 -19.43 8.55 -3.23
CA ALA A 38 -19.61 8.68 -1.80
C ALA A 38 -20.77 7.79 -1.32
N GLY A 39 -20.56 7.06 -0.24
CA GLY A 39 -21.53 6.11 0.30
C GLY A 39 -21.60 4.75 -0.41
N GLN A 40 -20.93 4.57 -1.55
CA GLN A 40 -20.90 3.28 -2.25
C GLN A 40 -20.17 2.22 -1.40
N VAL A 41 -20.77 1.03 -1.27
CA VAL A 41 -20.12 -0.11 -0.61
C VAL A 41 -19.01 -0.64 -1.51
N LEU A 42 -17.78 -0.62 -0.98
CA LEU A 42 -16.58 -1.05 -1.69
C LEU A 42 -16.56 -2.56 -1.87
N THR A 43 -16.33 -3.00 -3.11
CA THR A 43 -16.16 -4.40 -3.47
C THR A 43 -14.75 -4.65 -4.01
N LEU A 44 -14.40 -5.94 -4.20
CA LEU A 44 -13.15 -6.32 -4.87
C LEU A 44 -13.00 -5.72 -6.28
N ARG A 45 -14.09 -5.34 -6.95
CA ARG A 45 -14.07 -4.76 -8.31
C ARG A 45 -13.77 -3.26 -8.31
N ASP A 46 -13.89 -2.63 -7.15
CA ASP A 46 -13.67 -1.19 -6.96
C ASP A 46 -12.24 -0.90 -6.51
N ILE A 47 -11.46 -1.94 -6.19
CA ILE A 47 -10.13 -1.83 -5.58
C ILE A 47 -9.05 -2.39 -6.51
N VAL A 48 -7.91 -1.70 -6.58
CA VAL A 48 -6.68 -2.18 -7.23
C VAL A 48 -5.48 -1.98 -6.31
N LEU A 49 -4.48 -2.85 -6.45
CA LEU A 49 -3.24 -2.78 -5.68
C LEU A 49 -2.07 -2.29 -6.56
N LYS A 50 -1.69 -1.02 -6.42
CA LYS A 50 -0.55 -0.42 -7.15
C LYS A 50 0.53 0.05 -6.18
N ARG A 51 1.77 0.23 -6.66
CA ARG A 51 2.81 0.89 -5.87
C ARG A 51 2.47 2.36 -5.76
N SER A 52 2.27 2.84 -4.53
CA SER A 52 1.92 4.22 -4.24
C SER A 52 2.52 4.62 -2.89
N SER A 53 2.87 5.90 -2.74
CA SER A 53 3.20 6.47 -1.44
C SER A 53 1.96 6.63 -0.56
N GLU A 54 0.78 6.80 -1.18
CA GLU A 54 -0.48 7.14 -0.54
C GLU A 54 -1.51 6.00 -0.56
N GLY A 55 -2.37 5.98 0.45
CA GLY A 55 -3.44 4.99 0.62
C GLY A 55 -3.13 3.88 1.63
N ARG A 56 -4.14 3.06 1.89
CA ARG A 56 -4.03 2.00 2.88
C ARG A 56 -3.13 0.85 2.38
N PRO A 57 -2.33 0.20 3.24
CA PRO A 57 -1.50 -0.93 2.82
C PRO A 57 -2.32 -2.05 2.18
N ALA A 58 -1.76 -2.72 1.17
CA ALA A 58 -2.42 -3.83 0.49
C ALA A 58 -2.84 -5.00 1.41
N GLY A 59 -2.22 -5.12 2.60
CA GLY A 59 -2.57 -6.14 3.59
C GLY A 59 -3.96 -5.93 4.22
N ASP A 60 -4.49 -4.71 4.16
CA ASP A 60 -5.73 -4.34 4.84
C ASP A 60 -6.95 -4.45 3.89
N ILE A 61 -6.82 -5.15 2.77
CA ILE A 61 -7.86 -5.21 1.74
C ILE A 61 -9.20 -5.69 2.29
N PHE A 62 -9.17 -6.65 3.21
CA PHE A 62 -10.37 -7.20 3.85
C PHE A 62 -11.02 -6.24 4.85
N ASP A 63 -10.27 -5.25 5.36
CA ASP A 63 -10.84 -4.19 6.20
C ASP A 63 -11.64 -3.17 5.37
N VAL A 64 -11.28 -3.02 4.09
CA VAL A 64 -11.86 -2.01 3.18
C VAL A 64 -13.11 -2.54 2.48
N ILE A 65 -13.11 -3.81 2.08
CA ILE A 65 -14.26 -4.43 1.41
C ILE A 65 -15.47 -4.44 2.35
N GLY A 66 -16.63 -4.02 1.84
CA GLY A 66 -17.86 -3.93 2.61
C GLY A 66 -18.04 -2.60 3.35
N ARG A 67 -17.04 -1.71 3.37
CA ARG A 67 -17.18 -0.34 3.88
C ARG A 67 -17.77 0.59 2.83
N ALA A 68 -18.47 1.61 3.28
CA ALA A 68 -18.91 2.70 2.42
C ALA A 68 -17.75 3.66 2.13
N ALA A 69 -17.63 4.12 0.89
CA ALA A 69 -16.71 5.16 0.49
C ALA A 69 -17.01 6.49 1.23
N ALA A 70 -16.00 7.11 1.82
CA ALA A 70 -16.15 8.36 2.55
C ALA A 70 -16.43 9.58 1.64
N GLY A 71 -16.12 9.46 0.35
CA GLY A 71 -16.30 10.50 -0.64
C GLY A 71 -16.27 9.93 -2.06
N ASP A 72 -16.52 10.80 -3.04
CA ASP A 72 -16.28 10.48 -4.44
C ASP A 72 -14.78 10.28 -4.67
N MET A 73 -14.43 9.25 -5.42
CA MET A 73 -13.04 8.92 -5.80
C MET A 73 -13.00 8.63 -7.29
N ASP A 74 -11.97 9.12 -7.96
CA ASP A 74 -11.66 8.76 -9.33
C ASP A 74 -10.73 7.55 -9.41
N ILE A 75 -10.55 7.03 -10.62
CA ILE A 75 -9.60 5.94 -10.85
C ILE A 75 -8.20 6.31 -10.34
N ASP A 76 -7.55 5.38 -9.67
CA ASP A 76 -6.22 5.52 -9.04
C ASP A 76 -6.15 6.43 -7.81
N ASP A 77 -7.27 6.97 -7.34
CA ASP A 77 -7.31 7.67 -6.06
C ASP A 77 -7.01 6.72 -4.90
N ALA A 78 -6.31 7.25 -3.91
CA ALA A 78 -5.92 6.52 -2.72
C ALA A 78 -7.12 6.26 -1.80
N ILE A 79 -7.35 4.99 -1.46
CA ILE A 79 -8.36 4.63 -0.47
C ILE A 79 -7.72 4.67 0.91
N SER A 80 -7.93 5.78 1.62
CA SER A 80 -7.59 5.95 3.02
C SER A 80 -8.88 5.96 3.84
N THR A 81 -9.30 4.78 4.32
CA THR A 81 -10.36 4.73 5.33
C THR A 81 -9.76 5.13 6.67
N GLU A 82 -9.76 6.42 6.96
CA GLU A 82 -9.63 6.93 8.32
C GLU A 82 -11.04 6.88 8.96
N ILE A 83 -11.10 6.48 10.23
CA ILE A 83 -12.35 6.35 11.00
C ILE A 83 -12.82 7.74 11.40
#